data_AF-A0A914D089-F1
#
_entry.id   AF-A0A914D089-F1
#
_cell.length_a   1.000
_cell.length_b   1.000
_cell.length_c   1.000
_cell.angle_alpha   90.00
_cell.angle_beta   90.00
_cell.angle_gamma   90.00
#
_symmetry.space_group_name_H-M   'P 1'
#
loop_
_entity.id
_entity.type
_entity.pdbx_description
1 polymer ?
#
loop_
_entity_poly.entity_id
_entity_poly.type
_entity_poly.pdbx_seq_one_letter_code
_entity_poly.pdbx_strand_id
1 'polypeptide(L)'
;MLDKYASLAHEFSQVELLMKKSAIPAGEDNNGMLFKSHLVVPQEITLDINPALQAATEGRISAWTHEVVPEALRTKLPPEIEEDERSIEVEKHAKQFDHVTKQVQAMNKHADTLISHLQDAQRSSDSKQSEADKRAEEDSDTLKLVRAIWRGEGLKPDRPTTVNPESRGSSQGSKRST
;
A
#
# COMPACT_ATOMS: atom_id res chain seq x y z
N MET A 1 22.57 0.71 1.64
CA MET A 1 22.34 -0.62 2.26
C MET A 1 20.87 -1.00 2.15
N LEU A 2 19.92 -0.13 2.56
CA LEU A 2 18.48 -0.39 2.41
C LEU A 2 18.05 -0.75 0.97
N ASP A 3 18.57 -0.05 -0.04
CA ASP A 3 18.17 -0.31 -1.43
C ASP A 3 18.50 -1.73 -1.92
N LYS A 4 19.61 -2.31 -1.41
CA LYS A 4 19.99 -3.70 -1.71
C LYS A 4 19.00 -4.68 -1.08
N TYR A 5 18.57 -4.43 0.15
CA TYR A 5 17.56 -5.26 0.83
C TYR A 5 16.18 -5.11 0.19
N ALA A 6 15.82 -3.91 -0.26
CA ALA A 6 14.57 -3.68 -0.98
C ALA A 6 14.54 -4.43 -2.32
N SER A 7 15.64 -4.40 -3.08
CA SER A 7 15.78 -5.18 -4.32
C SER A 7 15.69 -6.68 -4.05
N LEU A 8 16.41 -7.17 -3.05
CA LEU A 8 16.40 -8.59 -2.68
C LEU A 8 15.01 -9.05 -2.22
N ALA A 9 14.33 -8.26 -1.39
CA ALA A 9 12.96 -8.56 -0.95
C ALA A 9 11.98 -8.61 -2.12
N HIS A 10 12.16 -7.74 -3.11
CA HIS A 10 11.36 -7.74 -4.32
C HIS A 10 11.61 -9.00 -5.18
N GLU A 11 12.87 -9.38 -5.38
CA GLU A 11 13.25 -10.61 -6.10
C GLU A 11 12.69 -11.86 -5.40
N PHE A 12 12.81 -11.96 -4.07
CA PHE A 12 12.21 -13.06 -3.30
C PHE A 12 10.71 -13.14 -3.46
N SER A 13 10.03 -11.99 -3.43
CA SER A 13 8.58 -11.90 -3.61
C SER A 13 8.16 -12.38 -5.00
N GLN A 14 8.95 -12.07 -6.04
CA GLN A 14 8.71 -12.60 -7.39
C GLN A 14 8.90 -14.12 -7.47
N VAL A 15 9.97 -14.65 -6.86
CA VAL A 15 10.21 -16.10 -6.82
C VAL A 15 9.07 -16.82 -6.11
N GLU A 16 8.60 -16.30 -4.97
CA GLU A 16 7.46 -16.86 -4.24
C GLU A 16 6.19 -16.89 -5.09
N LEU A 17 5.92 -15.82 -5.84
CA LEU A 17 4.79 -15.74 -6.77
C LEU A 17 4.89 -16.79 -7.88
N LEU A 18 6.07 -16.94 -8.48
CA LEU A 18 6.32 -17.95 -9.53
C LEU A 18 6.14 -19.38 -8.98
N MET A 19 6.62 -19.65 -7.77
CA MET A 19 6.42 -20.93 -7.11
C MET A 19 4.94 -21.23 -6.84
N LYS A 20 4.16 -20.22 -6.46
CA LYS A 20 2.72 -20.37 -6.20
C LYS A 20 1.89 -20.56 -7.47
N LYS A 21 2.23 -19.84 -8.55
CA LYS A 21 1.45 -19.79 -9.80
C LYS A 21 1.65 -21.02 -10.70
N SER A 22 2.77 -21.74 -10.56
CA SER A 22 3.16 -22.91 -11.38
C SER A 22 3.30 -22.64 -12.89
N ALA A 23 4.22 -23.36 -13.53
CA ALA A 23 4.66 -23.11 -14.91
C ALA A 23 3.72 -23.65 -16.01
N ILE A 24 2.49 -24.04 -15.70
CA ILE A 24 1.53 -24.55 -16.70
C ILE A 24 0.58 -23.42 -17.12
N PRO A 25 0.54 -23.04 -18.41
CA PRO A 25 -0.14 -21.82 -18.89
C PRO A 25 -1.68 -21.85 -18.82
N ALA A 26 -2.31 -22.79 -18.11
CA ALA A 26 -3.76 -23.02 -18.16
C ALA A 26 -4.46 -23.29 -16.82
N GLY A 27 -3.81 -23.19 -15.66
CA GLY A 27 -4.46 -23.59 -14.39
C GLY A 27 -4.32 -22.54 -13.30
N GLU A 28 -5.43 -22.31 -12.60
CA GLU A 28 -5.66 -21.54 -11.37
C GLU A 28 -4.46 -21.44 -10.40
N ASP A 29 -4.50 -20.48 -9.48
CA ASP A 29 -3.53 -20.31 -8.38
C ASP A 29 -3.46 -21.56 -7.49
N ASN A 30 -2.73 -22.57 -7.94
CA ASN A 30 -2.71 -23.91 -7.35
C ASN A 30 -1.76 -24.00 -6.14
N ASN A 31 -1.39 -22.87 -5.50
CA ASN A 31 -0.51 -22.83 -4.31
C ASN A 31 0.75 -23.72 -4.43
N GLY A 32 1.36 -23.74 -5.62
CA GLY A 32 2.55 -24.53 -5.91
C GLY A 32 2.36 -26.05 -5.88
N MET A 33 1.13 -26.56 -6.06
CA MET A 33 0.83 -28.00 -6.03
C MET A 33 1.69 -28.84 -6.98
N LEU A 34 2.10 -28.28 -8.13
CA LEU A 34 3.02 -28.94 -9.06
C LEU A 34 4.31 -29.40 -8.37
N PHE A 35 4.95 -28.51 -7.60
CA PHE A 35 6.20 -28.81 -6.89
C PHE A 35 5.98 -29.69 -5.67
N LYS A 36 4.76 -29.72 -5.12
CA LYS A 36 4.39 -30.60 -4.00
C LYS A 36 4.06 -32.02 -4.44
N SER A 37 3.60 -32.21 -5.67
CA SER A 37 3.18 -33.52 -6.19
C SER A 37 4.27 -34.26 -6.97
N HIS A 38 5.33 -33.56 -7.41
CA HIS A 38 6.41 -34.16 -8.17
C HIS A 38 7.68 -34.28 -7.33
N LEU A 39 8.32 -35.45 -7.40
CA LEU A 39 9.61 -35.71 -6.76
C LEU A 39 10.72 -35.58 -7.81
N VAL A 40 11.78 -34.85 -7.45
CA VAL A 40 12.99 -34.78 -8.27
C VAL A 40 13.96 -35.85 -7.77
N VAL A 41 14.39 -36.72 -8.69
CA VAL A 41 15.33 -37.80 -8.40
C VAL A 41 16.43 -37.75 -9.47
N PRO A 42 17.72 -37.84 -9.10
CA PRO A 42 18.80 -38.00 -10.06
C PRO A 42 18.57 -39.28 -10.88
N GLN A 43 18.54 -39.14 -12.21
CA GLN A 43 18.38 -40.29 -13.10
C GLN A 43 19.67 -41.11 -13.20
N GLU A 44 20.83 -40.43 -13.21
CA GLU A 44 22.14 -41.05 -13.32
C GLU A 44 23.14 -40.31 -12.42
N ILE A 45 24.03 -41.08 -11.78
CA ILE A 45 25.14 -40.56 -10.98
C ILE A 45 26.41 -40.94 -11.73
N THR A 46 27.17 -39.93 -12.15
CA THR A 46 28.37 -40.11 -12.97
C THR A 46 29.51 -39.24 -12.46
N LEU A 47 30.74 -39.71 -12.64
CA LEU A 47 31.95 -38.95 -12.35
C LEU A 47 32.41 -38.13 -13.57
N ASP A 48 31.81 -38.37 -14.74
CA ASP A 48 32.12 -37.67 -15.97
C ASP A 48 31.61 -36.24 -15.93
N ILE A 49 32.48 -35.32 -16.34
CA ILE A 49 32.15 -33.89 -16.38
C ILE A 49 31.04 -33.67 -17.40
N ASN A 50 29.93 -33.10 -16.94
CA ASN A 50 28.84 -32.72 -17.79
C ASN A 50 28.95 -31.22 -18.14
N PRO A 51 29.31 -30.85 -19.39
CA PRO A 51 29.52 -29.46 -19.77
C PRO A 51 28.23 -28.63 -19.73
N ALA A 52 27.07 -29.25 -19.97
CA ALA A 52 25.78 -28.56 -19.89
C ALA A 52 25.42 -28.22 -18.43
N LEU A 53 25.66 -29.14 -17.50
CA LEU A 53 25.48 -28.90 -16.06
C LEU A 53 26.42 -27.82 -15.55
N GLN A 54 27.69 -27.87 -15.98
CA GLN A 54 28.68 -26.89 -15.59
C GLN A 54 28.33 -25.49 -16.09
N ALA A 55 27.86 -25.36 -17.34
CA ALA A 55 27.39 -24.08 -17.88
C ALA A 55 26.16 -23.56 -17.13
N ALA A 56 25.16 -24.42 -16.88
CA ALA A 56 23.92 -24.03 -16.21
C ALA A 56 24.10 -23.63 -14.74
N THR A 57 25.11 -24.20 -14.06
CA THR A 57 25.41 -23.89 -12.66
C THR A 57 26.50 -22.85 -12.50
N GLU A 58 26.95 -22.21 -13.58
CA GLU A 58 28.04 -21.23 -13.60
C GLU A 58 29.33 -21.80 -12.99
N GLY A 59 29.60 -23.08 -13.24
CA GLY A 59 30.78 -23.79 -12.77
C GLY A 59 30.69 -24.33 -11.34
N ARG A 60 29.56 -24.16 -10.64
CA ARG A 60 29.40 -24.66 -9.26
C ARG A 60 29.32 -26.19 -9.16
N ILE A 61 28.75 -26.84 -10.17
CA ILE A 61 28.62 -28.31 -10.22
C ILE A 61 29.16 -28.81 -11.55
N SER A 62 30.21 -29.64 -11.51
CA SER A 62 30.82 -30.23 -12.71
C SER A 62 30.20 -31.57 -13.10
N ALA A 63 29.71 -32.35 -12.13
CA ALA A 63 29.11 -33.66 -12.32
C ALA A 63 28.17 -34.01 -11.16
N TRP A 64 27.19 -34.88 -11.42
CA TRP A 64 26.31 -35.44 -10.40
C TRP A 64 26.97 -36.64 -9.74
N THR A 65 27.74 -36.40 -8.68
CA THR A 65 28.46 -37.44 -7.93
C THR A 65 27.73 -37.81 -6.65
N HIS A 66 28.09 -38.95 -6.05
CA HIS A 66 27.55 -39.39 -4.76
C HIS A 66 27.81 -38.41 -3.61
N GLU A 67 28.80 -37.52 -3.73
CA GLU A 67 29.11 -36.49 -2.75
C GLU A 67 28.26 -35.22 -2.94
N VAL A 68 28.00 -34.85 -4.20
CA VAL A 68 27.33 -33.57 -4.52
C VAL A 68 25.81 -33.71 -4.49
N VAL A 69 25.29 -34.84 -4.98
CA VAL A 69 23.84 -35.08 -5.09
C VAL A 69 23.11 -34.91 -3.75
N PRO A 70 23.57 -35.50 -2.63
CA PRO A 70 22.88 -35.35 -1.35
C PRO A 70 22.81 -33.90 -0.88
N GLU A 71 23.87 -33.13 -1.09
CA GLU A 71 23.94 -31.72 -0.66
C GLU A 71 23.09 -30.82 -1.56
N ALA A 72 23.15 -31.01 -2.88
CA ALA A 72 22.40 -30.19 -3.83
C ALA A 72 20.88 -30.46 -3.80
N LEU A 73 20.47 -31.69 -3.45
CA LEU A 73 19.06 -32.07 -3.30
C LEU A 73 18.60 -32.06 -1.84
N ARG A 74 19.40 -31.49 -0.94
CA ARG A 74 19.05 -31.42 0.47
C ARG A 74 17.78 -30.58 0.64
N THR A 75 16.74 -31.21 1.18
CA THR A 75 15.49 -30.54 1.60
C THR A 75 15.45 -30.30 3.10
N LYS A 76 16.38 -30.88 3.85
CA LYS A 76 16.48 -30.71 5.30
C LYS A 76 16.94 -29.30 5.65
N LEU A 77 16.14 -28.61 6.46
CA LEU A 77 16.39 -27.26 6.93
C LEU A 77 17.72 -27.14 7.72
N PRO A 78 18.26 -25.92 7.87
CA PRO A 78 19.32 -25.64 8.83
C PRO A 78 18.83 -25.90 10.26
N PRO A 79 19.71 -26.32 11.19
CA PRO A 79 19.33 -26.67 12.56
C PRO A 79 18.67 -25.52 13.32
N GLU A 80 19.12 -24.28 13.09
CA GLU A 80 18.54 -23.08 13.71
C GLU A 80 17.07 -22.90 13.31
N ILE A 81 16.75 -23.11 12.03
CA ILE A 81 15.38 -22.99 11.51
C ILE A 81 14.51 -24.16 11.99
N GLU A 82 15.06 -25.38 12.10
CA GLU A 82 14.33 -26.52 12.67
C GLU A 82 13.94 -26.30 14.13
N GLU A 83 14.79 -25.64 14.92
CA GLU A 83 14.49 -25.29 16.30
C GLU A 83 13.39 -24.20 16.39
N ASP A 84 13.49 -23.17 15.54
CA ASP A 84 12.46 -22.13 15.43
C ASP A 84 11.11 -22.72 15.03
N GLU A 85 11.04 -23.58 14.00
CA GLU A 85 9.82 -24.26 13.59
C GLU A 85 9.24 -25.11 14.72
N ARG A 86 10.08 -25.86 15.44
CA ARG A 86 9.65 -26.65 16.60
C ARG A 86 9.06 -25.77 17.69
N SER A 87 9.65 -24.60 17.96
CA SER A 87 9.13 -23.66 18.96
C SER A 87 7.73 -23.14 18.57
N ILE A 88 7.54 -22.82 17.28
CA ILE A 88 6.26 -22.38 16.71
C ILE A 88 5.22 -23.49 16.78
N GLU A 89 5.60 -24.75 16.48
CA GLU A 89 4.71 -25.90 16.61
C GLU A 89 4.25 -26.11 18.06
N VAL A 90 5.16 -26.02 19.03
CA VAL A 90 4.82 -26.12 20.46
C VAL A 90 3.85 -25.00 20.85
N GLU A 91 4.10 -23.76 20.45
CA GLU A 91 3.21 -22.63 20.72
C GLU A 91 1.83 -22.83 20.09
N LYS A 92 1.79 -23.32 18.84
CA LYS A 92 0.55 -23.64 18.12
C LYS A 92 -0.26 -24.70 18.86
N HIS A 93 0.39 -25.75 19.34
CA HIS A 93 -0.27 -26.84 20.08
C HIS A 93 -0.73 -26.44 21.48
N ALA A 94 -0.11 -25.42 22.09
CA ALA A 94 -0.53 -24.90 23.38
C ALA A 94 -1.86 -24.13 23.32
N LYS A 95 -2.26 -23.63 22.14
CA LYS A 95 -3.48 -22.83 21.96
C LYS A 95 -4.65 -23.68 21.44
N GLN A 96 -5.86 -23.39 21.91
CA GLN A 96 -7.07 -24.05 21.41
C GLN A 96 -7.43 -23.55 20.01
N PHE A 97 -7.63 -24.48 19.07
CA PHE A 97 -7.89 -24.19 17.64
C PHE A 97 -9.02 -23.18 17.40
N ASP A 98 -10.14 -23.32 18.11
CA ASP A 98 -11.29 -22.42 17.98
C ASP A 98 -10.98 -20.98 18.41
N HIS A 99 -10.17 -20.82 19.46
CA HIS A 99 -9.75 -19.51 19.95
C HIS A 99 -8.84 -18.83 18.93
N VAL A 100 -7.85 -19.57 18.39
CA VAL A 100 -6.94 -19.08 17.36
C VAL A 100 -7.70 -18.65 16.10
N THR A 101 -8.65 -19.45 15.63
CA THR A 101 -9.42 -19.13 14.42
C THR A 101 -10.24 -17.84 14.57
N LYS A 102 -10.91 -17.66 15.71
CA LYS A 102 -11.66 -16.43 16.01
C LYS A 102 -10.72 -15.22 16.11
N GLN A 103 -9.56 -15.39 16.74
CA GLN A 103 -8.56 -14.33 16.86
C GLN A 103 -8.03 -13.91 15.48
N VAL A 104 -7.68 -14.86 14.61
CA VAL A 104 -7.23 -14.59 13.23
C VAL A 104 -8.30 -13.81 12.45
N GLN A 105 -9.56 -14.21 12.52
CA GLN A 105 -10.65 -13.50 11.83
C GLN A 105 -10.83 -12.07 12.36
N ALA A 106 -10.76 -11.86 13.68
CA ALA A 106 -10.85 -10.52 14.26
C ALA A 106 -9.66 -9.64 13.84
N MET A 107 -8.43 -10.18 13.88
CA MET A 107 -7.23 -9.46 13.48
C MET A 107 -7.25 -9.08 11.99
N ASN A 108 -7.68 -9.98 11.11
CA ASN A 108 -7.81 -9.67 9.69
C ASN A 108 -8.81 -8.53 9.45
N LYS A 109 -9.97 -8.56 10.12
CA LYS A 109 -10.95 -7.45 10.05
C LYS A 109 -10.36 -6.12 10.53
N HIS A 110 -9.56 -6.14 11.60
CA HIS A 110 -8.90 -4.93 12.08
C HIS A 110 -7.87 -4.41 11.08
N ALA A 111 -7.06 -5.29 10.48
CA ALA A 111 -6.10 -4.91 9.43
C ALA A 111 -6.81 -4.29 8.22
N ASP A 112 -7.89 -4.91 7.73
CA ASP A 112 -8.68 -4.40 6.61
C ASP A 112 -9.29 -3.02 6.91
N THR A 113 -9.77 -2.83 8.14
CA THR A 113 -10.32 -1.55 8.60
C THR A 113 -9.24 -0.47 8.62
N LEU A 114 -8.05 -0.78 9.14
CA LEU A 114 -6.92 0.15 9.16
C LEU A 114 -6.45 0.53 7.75
N ILE A 115 -6.33 -0.45 6.85
CA ILE A 115 -5.96 -0.21 5.45
C ILE A 115 -6.99 0.71 4.79
N SER A 116 -8.29 0.46 5.00
CA SER A 116 -9.36 1.29 4.45
C SER A 116 -9.27 2.73 4.96
N HIS A 117 -9.06 2.92 6.27
CA HIS A 117 -8.89 4.26 6.84
C HIS A 117 -7.65 4.99 6.32
N LEU A 118 -6.54 4.28 6.09
CA LEU A 118 -5.33 4.88 5.52
C LEU A 118 -5.57 5.30 4.06
N GLN A 119 -6.24 4.48 3.27
CA GLN A 119 -6.60 4.82 1.89
C GLN A 119 -7.55 6.02 1.85
N ASP A 120 -8.56 6.08 2.74
CA ASP A 120 -9.46 7.21 2.86
C ASP A 120 -8.73 8.48 3.30
N ALA A 121 -7.79 8.36 4.25
CA ALA A 121 -6.96 9.47 4.69
C ALA A 121 -6.09 10.01 3.56
N GLN A 122 -5.45 9.15 2.76
CA GLN A 122 -4.68 9.55 1.58
C GLN A 122 -5.55 10.29 0.57
N ARG A 123 -6.72 9.73 0.21
CA ARG A 123 -7.68 10.39 -0.70
C ARG A 123 -8.15 11.75 -0.17
N SER A 124 -8.38 11.86 1.14
CA SER A 124 -8.80 13.11 1.78
C SER A 124 -7.67 14.15 1.85
N SER A 125 -6.41 13.72 1.89
CA SER A 125 -5.24 14.59 1.86
C SER A 125 -5.05 15.16 0.45
N ASP A 126 -5.12 14.30 -0.57
CA ASP A 126 -5.02 14.72 -1.97
C ASP A 126 -6.16 15.69 -2.35
N SER A 127 -7.38 15.46 -1.85
CA SER A 127 -8.51 16.37 -2.11
C SER A 127 -8.33 17.72 -1.42
N LYS A 128 -7.89 17.75 -0.16
CA LYS A 128 -7.61 18.99 0.60
C LYS A 128 -6.45 19.78 -0.01
N GLN A 129 -5.42 19.10 -0.51
CA GLN A 129 -4.32 19.76 -1.21
C GLN A 129 -4.82 20.36 -2.54
N SER A 130 -5.65 19.64 -3.29
CA SER A 130 -6.28 20.18 -4.50
C SER A 130 -7.20 21.38 -4.23
N GLU A 131 -7.90 21.41 -3.09
CA GLU A 131 -8.72 22.57 -2.69
C GLU A 131 -7.88 23.75 -2.20
N ALA A 132 -6.76 23.51 -1.52
CA ALA A 132 -5.82 24.54 -1.12
C ALA A 132 -5.13 25.18 -2.32
N ASP A 133 -4.72 24.37 -3.31
CA ASP A 133 -4.13 24.85 -4.56
C ASP A 133 -5.16 25.64 -5.39
N LYS A 134 -6.41 25.17 -5.49
CA LYS A 134 -7.50 25.91 -6.15
C LYS A 134 -7.83 27.25 -5.48
N ARG A 135 -7.72 27.35 -4.16
CA ARG A 135 -7.94 28.63 -3.43
C ARG A 135 -6.78 29.62 -3.62
N ALA A 136 -5.57 29.13 -3.88
CA ALA A 136 -4.43 29.98 -4.23
C ALA A 136 -4.53 30.50 -5.68
N GLU A 137 -5.21 29.76 -6.58
CA GLU A 137 -5.40 30.09 -8.00
C GLU A 137 -6.71 30.83 -8.31
N GLU A 138 -7.38 31.48 -7.35
CA GLU A 138 -8.53 32.35 -7.69
C GLU A 138 -8.06 33.71 -8.24
N ASP A 139 -7.47 33.66 -9.44
CA ASP A 139 -7.01 34.81 -10.23
C ASP A 139 -8.15 35.82 -10.46
N SER A 140 -9.39 35.34 -10.51
CA SER A 140 -10.61 36.14 -10.64
C SER A 140 -10.76 37.16 -9.51
N ASP A 141 -10.56 36.72 -8.27
CA ASP A 141 -10.77 37.55 -7.09
C ASP A 141 -9.58 38.47 -6.86
N THR A 142 -8.37 38.01 -7.18
CA THR A 142 -7.17 38.85 -7.23
C THR A 142 -7.33 39.98 -8.27
N LEU A 143 -7.82 39.68 -9.47
CA LEU A 143 -8.08 40.67 -10.51
C LEU A 143 -9.22 41.64 -10.13
N LYS A 144 -10.29 41.17 -9.48
CA LYS A 144 -11.35 42.05 -8.95
C LYS A 144 -10.79 43.00 -7.90
N LEU A 145 -9.96 42.51 -6.98
CA LEU A 145 -9.34 43.33 -5.95
C LEU A 145 -8.39 44.39 -6.57
N VAL A 146 -7.55 43.98 -7.53
CA VAL A 146 -6.66 44.92 -8.24
C VAL A 146 -7.45 45.98 -9.01
N ARG A 147 -8.56 45.62 -9.68
CA ARG A 147 -9.43 46.60 -10.35
C ARG A 147 -10.14 47.53 -9.38
N ALA A 148 -10.61 47.01 -8.23
CA ALA A 148 -11.22 47.83 -7.19
C ALA A 148 -10.22 48.85 -6.61
N ILE A 149 -8.97 48.44 -6.37
CA ILE A 149 -7.92 49.32 -5.85
C ILE A 149 -7.47 50.34 -6.89
N TRP A 150 -7.26 49.92 -8.13
CA TRP A 150 -6.64 50.78 -9.14
C TRP A 150 -7.64 51.66 -9.90
N ARG A 151 -8.87 51.15 -10.13
CA ARG A 151 -9.93 51.83 -10.89
C ARG A 151 -11.10 52.29 -10.01
N GLY A 152 -11.15 51.90 -8.74
CA GLY A 152 -12.29 52.18 -7.87
C GLY A 152 -13.56 51.39 -8.24
N GLU A 153 -13.43 50.34 -9.06
CA GLU A 153 -14.57 49.58 -9.56
C GLU A 153 -15.30 48.88 -8.40
N GLY A 154 -16.58 49.21 -8.19
CA GLY A 154 -17.41 48.65 -7.10
C GLY A 154 -17.39 49.43 -5.79
N LEU A 155 -16.58 50.50 -5.67
CA LEU A 155 -16.62 51.39 -4.50
C LEU A 155 -17.66 52.50 -4.74
N LYS A 156 -18.74 52.50 -3.95
CA LYS A 156 -19.71 53.60 -3.96
C LYS A 156 -19.09 54.83 -3.28
N PRO A 157 -19.07 56.01 -3.92
CA PRO A 157 -18.66 57.23 -3.23
C PRO A 157 -19.65 57.52 -2.11
N ASP A 158 -19.15 57.61 -0.88
CA ASP A 158 -19.92 58.14 0.23
C ASP A 158 -20.19 59.62 -0.08
N ARG A 159 -21.42 59.93 -0.48
CA ARG A 159 -21.82 61.30 -0.82
C ARG A 159 -22.02 62.02 0.51
N PRO A 160 -21.26 63.10 0.82
CA PRO A 160 -21.61 63.94 1.95
C PRO A 160 -22.89 64.70 1.55
N THR A 161 -24.05 64.16 1.90
CA THR A 161 -25.31 64.93 1.81
C THR A 161 -25.31 65.97 2.91
N THR A 162 -24.83 67.14 2.51
CA THR A 162 -25.18 68.47 3.00
C THR A 162 -26.56 68.52 3.63
N VAL A 163 -26.57 68.97 4.88
CA VAL A 163 -27.73 69.48 5.62
C VAL A 163 -28.54 70.47 4.76
N ASN A 164 -29.87 70.32 4.73
CA ASN A 164 -30.77 71.40 4.36
C ASN A 164 -31.95 71.39 5.35
N PRO A 165 -32.22 72.50 6.06
CA PRO A 165 -33.24 72.56 7.08
C PRO A 165 -34.61 72.96 6.50
N GLU A 166 -35.65 72.67 7.27
CA GLU A 166 -36.99 73.28 7.21
C GLU A 166 -37.96 72.87 6.08
N SER A 167 -38.83 71.92 6.43
CA SER A 167 -40.28 72.13 6.28
C SER A 167 -41.02 71.49 7.46
N ARG A 168 -41.41 72.33 8.42
CA ARG A 168 -42.29 72.02 9.57
C ARG A 168 -43.76 72.00 9.13
N GLY A 169 -44.54 71.13 9.75
CA GLY A 169 -46.01 71.18 9.80
C GLY A 169 -46.64 69.77 9.76
N SER A 170 -46.73 69.08 10.90
CA SER A 170 -47.98 68.86 11.70
C SER A 170 -48.91 67.80 11.10
N SER A 171 -49.46 66.79 11.77
CA SER A 171 -49.81 66.60 13.18
C SER A 171 -50.30 65.17 13.45
N GLN A 172 -50.14 64.70 14.70
CA GLN A 172 -50.99 63.70 15.42
C GLN A 172 -51.02 62.25 14.87
N GLY A 173 -51.00 61.20 15.68
CA GLY A 173 -51.10 61.07 17.13
C GLY A 173 -50.87 59.60 17.53
N SER A 174 -50.28 59.43 18.70
CA SER A 174 -50.08 58.16 19.40
C SER A 174 -51.41 57.55 19.86
N LYS A 175 -51.60 56.24 19.70
CA LYS A 175 -51.97 55.33 20.81
C LYS A 175 -52.04 53.85 20.40
N ARG A 176 -51.44 53.08 21.30
CA ARG A 176 -51.42 51.63 21.53
C ARG A 176 -52.79 51.11 21.98
N SER A 177 -53.19 49.90 21.58
CA SER A 177 -54.03 49.02 22.40
C SER A 177 -54.09 47.59 21.83
N THR A 178 -53.87 46.64 22.75
CA THR A 178 -54.39 45.26 22.84
C THR A 178 -54.17 44.28 21.70
#